data_AF-A0A7K2M329-F1
#
_entry.id   AF-A0A7K2M329-F1
#
_cell.length_a   1.000
_cell.length_b   1.000
_cell.length_c   1.000
_cell.angle_alpha   90.00
_cell.angle_beta   90.00
_cell.angle_gamma   90.00
#
_symmetry.space_group_name_H-M   'P 1'
#
loop_
_entity.id
_entity.type
_entity.pdbx_description
1 polymer ?
#
loop_
_entity_poly.entity_id
_entity_poly.type
_entity_poly.pdbx_seq_one_letter_code
_entity_poly.pdbx_strand_id
1 'polypeptide(L)'
;ELRRIAPSGPYHLLGWCGGSQITTEMVRRLHAAGEEATFLLLDPALDTYERENMHEFVRRFERAEAAFAELAEAARSGDAQERVDELRQRAGDLLNGILDDGEVAPPEPGDDFWPGRIRVWRELLQTRLAYRHTPYEGRLHLLAGDDVAAGEHEVAEGVSFEDFTARWRELATGGLTVHRVGGNHLGV
;
A
#
# COMPACT_ATOMS: atom_id res chain seq x y z
N GLU A 1 8.71 9.13 -17.18
CA GLU A 1 9.69 9.55 -16.14
C GLU A 1 10.97 8.74 -16.09
N LEU A 2 11.00 7.46 -15.69
CA LEU A 2 12.26 6.70 -15.55
C LEU A 2 13.18 6.79 -16.79
N ARG A 3 12.66 6.40 -17.97
CA ARG A 3 13.42 6.43 -19.23
C ARG A 3 13.76 7.83 -19.75
N ARG A 4 13.15 8.88 -19.20
CA ARG A 4 13.51 10.27 -19.51
C ARG A 4 14.86 10.63 -18.87
N ILE A 5 15.16 10.04 -17.71
CA ILE A 5 16.39 10.28 -16.95
C ILE A 5 17.45 9.21 -17.27
N ALA A 6 17.04 7.95 -17.34
CA ALA A 6 17.90 6.81 -17.68
C ALA A 6 17.30 6.07 -18.89
N PRO A 7 17.63 6.44 -20.14
CA PRO A 7 16.99 5.89 -21.34
C PRO A 7 17.17 4.38 -21.54
N SER A 8 18.31 3.85 -21.08
CA SER A 8 18.69 2.43 -21.16
C SER A 8 19.24 1.95 -19.82
N GLY A 9 19.20 0.63 -19.59
CA GLY A 9 19.68 -0.01 -18.38
C GLY A 9 21.21 -0.02 -18.21
N PRO A 10 21.71 -0.77 -17.20
CA PRO A 10 20.94 -1.64 -16.31
C PRO A 10 20.06 -0.82 -15.34
N TYR A 11 18.80 -1.22 -15.19
CA TYR A 11 17.92 -0.63 -14.18
C TYR A 11 18.09 -1.34 -12.84
N HIS A 12 17.95 -0.61 -11.75
CA HIS A 12 17.86 -1.18 -10.41
C HIS A 12 16.57 -0.67 -9.79
N LEU A 13 15.62 -1.57 -9.58
CA LEU A 13 14.29 -1.22 -9.08
C LEU A 13 14.02 -1.94 -7.77
N LEU A 14 13.71 -1.16 -6.74
CA LEU A 14 13.27 -1.64 -5.44
C LEU A 14 11.81 -1.26 -5.24
N GLY A 15 10.98 -2.24 -4.87
CA GLY A 15 9.63 -2.02 -4.39
C GLY A 15 9.54 -2.33 -2.90
N TRP A 16 8.84 -1.50 -2.14
CA TRP A 16 8.59 -1.75 -0.72
C TRP A 16 7.09 -1.83 -0.46
N CYS A 17 6.66 -2.78 0.36
CA CYS A 17 5.28 -2.91 0.80
C CYS A 17 4.28 -2.92 -0.37
N GLY A 18 3.38 -1.95 -0.41
CA GLY A 18 2.40 -1.76 -1.48
C GLY A 18 2.98 -1.38 -2.83
N GLY A 19 4.20 -0.82 -2.86
CA GLY A 19 4.89 -0.46 -4.10
C GLY A 19 5.33 -1.68 -4.91
N SER A 20 5.33 -2.86 -4.32
CA SER A 20 5.87 -4.08 -4.93
C SER A 20 5.16 -4.49 -6.21
N GLN A 21 3.85 -4.26 -6.32
CA GLN A 21 3.09 -4.53 -7.54
C GLN A 21 3.48 -3.58 -8.69
N ILE A 22 3.67 -2.29 -8.37
CA ILE A 22 4.10 -1.28 -9.35
C ILE A 22 5.50 -1.64 -9.84
N THR A 23 6.42 -1.94 -8.92
CA THR A 23 7.79 -2.34 -9.24
C THR A 23 7.82 -3.61 -10.09
N THR A 24 6.98 -4.60 -9.76
CA THR A 24 6.85 -5.85 -10.54
C THR A 24 6.45 -5.56 -11.99
N GLU A 25 5.42 -4.73 -12.21
CA GLU A 25 4.99 -4.37 -13.57
C GLU A 25 6.03 -3.52 -14.31
N MET A 26 6.73 -2.63 -13.61
CA MET A 26 7.83 -1.86 -14.19
C MET A 26 8.95 -2.79 -14.69
N VAL A 27 9.40 -3.71 -13.86
CA VAL A 27 10.44 -4.69 -14.20
C VAL A 27 9.99 -5.59 -15.35
N ARG A 28 8.74 -6.07 -15.34
CA ARG A 28 8.19 -6.92 -16.41
C ARG A 28 8.14 -6.19 -17.75
N ARG A 29 7.75 -4.91 -17.76
CA ARG A 29 7.74 -4.07 -18.97
C ARG A 29 9.15 -3.78 -19.49
N LEU A 30 10.10 -3.53 -18.59
CA LEU A 30 11.51 -3.35 -18.96
C LEU A 30 12.07 -4.63 -19.59
N HIS A 31 11.83 -5.77 -18.96
CA HIS A 31 12.25 -7.08 -19.49
C HIS A 31 11.65 -7.38 -20.86
N ALA A 32 10.35 -7.14 -21.05
CA ALA A 32 9.68 -7.30 -22.35
C ALA A 32 10.23 -6.34 -23.43
N ALA A 33 10.83 -5.22 -23.03
CA ALA A 33 11.51 -4.29 -23.92
C ALA A 33 12.99 -4.65 -24.18
N GLY A 34 13.46 -5.80 -23.68
CA GLY A 34 14.84 -6.27 -23.82
C GLY A 34 15.83 -5.59 -22.89
N GLU A 35 15.36 -4.87 -21.87
CA GLU A 35 16.23 -4.20 -20.90
C GLU A 35 16.57 -5.13 -19.73
N GLU A 36 17.80 -5.01 -19.23
CA GLU A 36 18.21 -5.68 -17.99
C GLU A 36 17.79 -4.86 -16.76
N ALA A 37 17.21 -5.52 -15.77
CA ALA A 37 16.82 -4.91 -14.51
C ALA A 37 17.16 -5.82 -13.32
N THR A 38 17.84 -5.27 -12.32
CA THR A 38 17.90 -5.88 -10.99
C THR A 38 16.60 -5.60 -10.27
N PHE A 39 15.91 -6.66 -9.85
CA PHE A 39 14.61 -6.57 -9.19
C PHE A 39 14.73 -6.93 -7.71
N LEU A 40 14.44 -5.96 -6.85
CA LEU A 40 14.40 -6.14 -5.40
C LEU A 40 13.02 -5.80 -4.86
N LEU A 41 12.57 -6.58 -3.89
CA LEU A 41 11.36 -6.30 -3.13
C LEU A 41 11.67 -6.36 -1.64
N LEU A 42 11.28 -5.32 -0.89
CA LEU A 42 11.35 -5.26 0.56
C LEU A 42 9.95 -5.41 1.16
N ASP A 43 9.77 -6.43 1.99
CA ASP A 43 8.49 -6.73 2.65
C ASP A 43 7.26 -6.54 1.76
N PRO A 44 7.23 -7.19 0.57
CA PRO A 44 6.25 -6.87 -0.44
C PRO A 44 4.85 -7.35 -0.08
N ALA A 45 3.85 -6.56 -0.47
CA ALA A 45 2.46 -7.00 -0.48
C ALA A 45 2.27 -8.16 -1.46
N LEU A 46 1.56 -9.21 -1.02
CA LEU A 46 1.30 -10.41 -1.82
C LEU A 46 -0.18 -10.79 -1.79
N ASP A 47 -0.72 -11.05 -2.98
CA ASP A 47 -2.09 -11.51 -3.23
C ASP A 47 -3.15 -10.82 -2.36
N THR A 48 -2.99 -9.50 -2.20
CA THR A 48 -3.85 -8.64 -1.35
C THR A 48 -5.33 -8.82 -1.65
N TYR A 49 -5.68 -9.15 -2.89
CA TYR A 49 -7.06 -9.35 -3.34
C TYR A 49 -7.82 -10.48 -2.61
N GLU A 50 -7.10 -11.45 -2.02
CA GLU A 50 -7.70 -12.56 -1.26
C GLU A 50 -7.92 -12.21 0.21
N ARG A 51 -7.41 -11.06 0.68
CA ARG A 51 -7.34 -10.74 2.10
C ARG A 51 -8.51 -9.86 2.54
N GLU A 52 -9.40 -10.39 3.38
CA GLU A 52 -10.60 -9.66 3.84
C GLU A 52 -10.28 -8.41 4.67
N ASN A 53 -9.21 -8.44 5.47
CA ASN A 53 -8.74 -7.26 6.22
C ASN A 53 -8.42 -6.08 5.28
N MET A 54 -7.90 -6.35 4.08
CA MET A 54 -7.59 -5.33 3.07
C MET A 54 -8.86 -4.74 2.43
N HIS A 55 -9.89 -5.57 2.22
CA HIS A 55 -11.22 -5.07 1.81
C HIS A 55 -11.86 -4.22 2.90
N GLU A 56 -11.71 -4.60 4.18
CA GLU A 56 -12.17 -3.78 5.31
C GLU A 56 -11.43 -2.44 5.39
N PHE A 57 -10.13 -2.40 5.12
CA PHE A 57 -9.40 -1.14 5.03
C PHE A 57 -9.99 -0.21 3.97
N VAL A 58 -10.31 -0.70 2.77
CA VAL A 58 -11.01 0.11 1.75
C VAL A 58 -12.32 0.67 2.28
N ARG A 59 -13.14 -0.16 2.94
CA ARG A 59 -14.41 0.28 3.55
C ARG A 59 -14.20 1.31 4.67
N ARG A 60 -13.07 1.30 5.38
CA ARG A 60 -12.70 2.35 6.35
C ARG A 60 -12.41 3.67 5.63
N PHE A 61 -11.62 3.65 4.56
CA PHE A 61 -11.37 4.86 3.76
C PHE A 61 -12.67 5.44 3.17
N GLU A 62 -13.56 4.60 2.64
CA GLU A 62 -14.85 5.04 2.09
C GLU A 62 -15.74 5.70 3.16
N ARG A 63 -15.78 5.13 4.37
CA ARG A 63 -16.49 5.74 5.51
C ARG A 63 -15.89 7.08 5.90
N ALA A 64 -14.57 7.20 5.90
CA ALA A 64 -13.89 8.45 6.19
C ALA A 64 -14.23 9.50 5.12
N GLU A 65 -14.08 9.20 3.83
CA GLU A 65 -14.46 10.11 2.73
C GLU A 65 -15.90 10.59 2.84
N ALA A 66 -16.84 9.69 3.15
CA ALA A 66 -18.24 10.06 3.36
C ALA A 66 -18.39 11.03 4.55
N ALA A 67 -17.72 10.77 5.68
CA ALA A 67 -17.77 11.66 6.84
C ALA A 67 -17.17 13.05 6.55
N PHE A 68 -16.08 13.12 5.79
CA PHE A 68 -15.50 14.39 5.35
C PHE A 68 -16.45 15.16 4.42
N ALA A 69 -17.11 14.46 3.49
CA ALA A 69 -18.09 15.07 2.59
C ALA A 69 -19.32 15.59 3.35
N GLU A 70 -19.83 14.81 4.31
CA GLU A 70 -20.92 15.21 5.21
C GLU A 70 -20.55 16.45 6.03
N LEU A 71 -19.35 16.47 6.63
CA LEU A 71 -18.84 17.61 7.39
C LEU A 71 -18.76 18.89 6.54
N ALA A 72 -18.18 18.78 5.34
CA ALA A 72 -18.02 19.91 4.45
C ALA A 72 -19.39 20.44 3.96
N GLU A 73 -20.36 19.55 3.75
CA GLU A 73 -21.71 19.94 3.36
C GLU A 73 -22.47 20.64 4.48
N ALA A 74 -22.45 20.10 5.71
CA ALA A 74 -23.09 20.71 6.86
C ALA A 74 -22.57 22.13 7.12
N ALA A 75 -21.26 22.35 6.99
CA ALA A 75 -20.67 23.67 7.14
C ALA A 75 -21.08 24.64 6.00
N ARG A 76 -21.17 24.17 4.75
CA ARG A 76 -21.62 25.00 3.62
C ARG A 76 -23.10 25.36 3.70
N SER A 77 -23.92 24.43 4.16
CA SER A 77 -25.38 24.61 4.28
C SER A 77 -25.79 25.45 5.48
N GLY A 78 -24.85 25.76 6.39
CA GLY A 78 -25.11 26.55 7.59
C GLY A 78 -25.90 25.79 8.65
N ASP A 79 -25.65 24.48 8.76
CA ASP A 79 -26.24 23.63 9.80
C ASP A 79 -25.90 24.14 11.20
N ALA A 80 -26.67 23.70 12.20
CA ALA A 80 -26.43 24.05 13.60
C ALA A 80 -25.01 23.66 14.04
N GLN A 81 -24.35 24.52 14.83
CA GLN A 81 -22.96 24.29 15.27
C GLN A 81 -22.77 22.93 15.94
N GLU A 82 -23.73 22.50 16.77
CA GLU A 82 -23.72 21.18 17.41
C GLU A 82 -23.59 20.03 16.39
N ARG A 83 -24.32 20.12 15.28
CA ARG A 83 -24.26 19.12 14.20
C ARG A 83 -22.91 19.12 13.49
N VAL A 84 -22.34 20.30 13.25
CA VAL A 84 -21.01 20.42 12.63
C VAL A 84 -19.94 19.83 13.55
N ASP A 85 -20.03 20.09 14.86
CA ASP A 85 -19.09 19.57 15.86
C ASP A 85 -19.17 18.03 15.97
N GLU A 86 -20.38 17.44 15.93
CA GLU A 86 -20.58 15.98 15.87
C GLU A 86 -19.91 15.35 14.65
N LEU A 87 -20.13 15.92 13.46
CA LEU A 87 -19.56 15.43 12.21
C LEU A 87 -18.03 15.57 12.20
N ARG A 88 -17.52 16.66 12.76
CA ARG A 88 -16.09 16.92 12.94
C ARG A 88 -15.45 15.84 13.81
N GLN A 89 -16.06 15.52 14.95
CA GLN A 89 -15.55 14.48 15.83
C GLN A 89 -15.55 13.12 15.13
N ARG A 90 -16.66 12.75 14.47
CA ARG A 90 -16.77 11.49 13.72
C ARG A 90 -15.71 11.37 12.61
N ALA A 91 -15.46 12.43 11.86
CA ALA A 91 -14.43 12.44 10.82
C ALA A 91 -13.02 12.29 11.44
N GLY A 92 -12.76 12.94 12.57
CA GLY A 92 -11.53 12.78 13.35
C GLY A 92 -11.32 11.35 13.84
N ASP A 93 -12.34 10.73 14.42
CA ASP A 93 -12.27 9.35 14.93
C ASP A 93 -12.00 8.34 13.80
N LEU A 94 -12.65 8.52 12.65
CA LEU A 94 -12.41 7.68 11.46
C LEU A 94 -11.00 7.86 10.90
N LEU A 95 -10.48 9.09 10.89
CA LEU A 95 -9.12 9.39 10.47
C LEU A 95 -8.09 8.76 11.43
N ASN A 96 -8.29 8.89 12.75
CA ASN A 96 -7.44 8.25 13.75
C ASN A 96 -7.45 6.72 13.63
N GLY A 97 -8.58 6.11 13.21
CA GLY A 97 -8.65 4.67 12.93
C GLY A 97 -7.96 4.21 11.64
N ILE A 98 -7.49 5.14 10.80
CA ILE A 98 -6.73 4.89 9.57
C ILE A 98 -5.23 5.11 9.79
N LEU A 99 -4.87 6.05 10.67
CA LEU A 99 -3.48 6.39 10.94
C LEU A 99 -2.90 5.40 11.96
N ASP A 100 -1.73 4.84 11.65
CA ASP A 100 -1.01 3.97 12.57
C ASP A 100 -0.26 4.77 13.66
N ASP A 101 0.00 6.06 13.41
CA ASP A 101 0.82 6.93 14.28
C ASP A 101 0.05 8.17 14.77
N GLY A 102 -0.28 8.15 16.07
CA GLY A 102 -0.68 9.32 16.84
C GLY A 102 -2.11 9.82 16.60
N GLU A 103 -2.62 10.59 17.57
CA GLU A 103 -3.89 11.31 17.40
C GLU A 103 -3.66 12.57 16.58
N VAL A 104 -4.46 12.74 15.53
CA VAL A 104 -4.53 13.99 14.78
C VAL A 104 -5.67 14.86 15.29
N ALA A 105 -5.47 16.17 15.23
CA ALA A 105 -6.52 17.13 15.56
C ALA A 105 -7.75 16.89 14.67
N PRO A 106 -8.98 16.96 15.22
CA PRO A 106 -10.18 16.79 14.42
C PRO A 106 -10.21 17.78 13.25
N PRO A 107 -10.56 17.32 12.03
CA PRO A 107 -10.44 18.10 10.82
C PRO A 107 -11.36 19.32 10.83
N GLU A 108 -10.90 20.42 10.24
CA GLU A 108 -11.74 21.60 10.04
C GLU A 108 -12.57 21.48 8.76
N PRO A 109 -13.83 21.96 8.74
CA PRO A 109 -14.61 22.01 7.51
C PRO A 109 -13.91 22.84 6.43
N GLY A 110 -13.78 22.27 5.23
CA GLY A 110 -13.10 22.93 4.11
C GLY A 110 -11.58 22.76 4.07
N ASP A 111 -10.99 21.98 4.99
CA ASP A 111 -9.62 21.49 4.83
C ASP A 111 -9.57 20.35 3.81
N ASP A 112 -8.83 20.55 2.71
CA ASP A 112 -8.68 19.58 1.63
C ASP A 112 -7.53 18.58 1.86
N PHE A 113 -6.69 18.79 2.87
CA PHE A 113 -5.50 17.97 3.09
C PHE A 113 -5.85 16.50 3.37
N TRP A 114 -6.69 16.25 4.37
CA TRP A 114 -7.09 14.90 4.76
C TRP A 114 -8.01 14.22 3.75
N PRO A 115 -9.08 14.87 3.24
CA PRO A 115 -9.93 14.28 2.20
C PRO A 115 -9.13 13.86 0.96
N GLY A 116 -8.20 14.71 0.50
CA GLY A 116 -7.35 14.40 -0.65
C GLY A 116 -6.44 13.19 -0.39
N ARG A 117 -5.82 13.11 0.78
CA ARG A 117 -4.94 11.98 1.16
C ARG A 117 -5.70 10.67 1.30
N ILE A 118 -6.81 10.67 2.02
CA ILE A 118 -7.67 9.48 2.21
C ILE A 118 -8.10 8.94 0.85
N ARG A 119 -8.53 9.82 -0.06
CA ARG A 119 -8.90 9.43 -1.42
C ARG A 119 -7.75 8.77 -2.17
N VAL A 120 -6.56 9.37 -2.15
CA VAL A 120 -5.39 8.79 -2.81
C VAL A 120 -5.04 7.43 -2.21
N TRP A 121 -5.06 7.29 -0.88
CA TRP A 121 -4.78 6.03 -0.20
C TRP A 121 -5.81 4.95 -0.51
N ARG A 122 -7.11 5.29 -0.54
CA ARG A 122 -8.18 4.41 -1.00
C ARG A 122 -7.94 3.93 -2.42
N GLU A 123 -7.66 4.83 -3.35
CA GLU A 123 -7.44 4.50 -4.77
C GLU A 123 -6.21 3.60 -4.96
N LEU A 124 -5.13 3.84 -4.21
CA LEU A 124 -3.95 2.99 -4.20
C LEU A 124 -4.26 1.59 -3.67
N LEU A 125 -5.01 1.48 -2.57
CA LEU A 125 -5.39 0.18 -2.01
C LEU A 125 -6.38 -0.57 -2.90
N GLN A 126 -7.35 0.11 -3.50
CA GLN A 126 -8.28 -0.48 -4.48
C GLN A 126 -7.53 -1.02 -5.70
N THR A 127 -6.54 -0.27 -6.20
CA THR A 127 -5.67 -0.74 -7.28
C THR A 127 -4.93 -2.02 -6.86
N ARG A 128 -4.47 -2.09 -5.60
CA ARG A 128 -3.81 -3.26 -5.03
C ARG A 128 -4.71 -4.49 -4.98
N LEU A 129 -5.98 -4.31 -4.62
CA LEU A 129 -7.01 -5.37 -4.60
C LEU A 129 -7.44 -5.81 -6.00
N ALA A 130 -7.37 -4.93 -7.00
CA ALA A 130 -7.65 -5.28 -8.39
C ALA A 130 -6.48 -6.02 -9.06
N TYR A 131 -5.26 -5.88 -8.54
CA TYR A 131 -4.08 -6.48 -9.12
C TYR A 131 -4.04 -8.00 -8.92
N ARG A 132 -3.50 -8.70 -9.93
CA ARG A 132 -3.22 -10.14 -9.89
C ARG A 132 -1.76 -10.34 -10.26
N HIS A 133 -0.99 -10.93 -9.34
CA HIS A 133 0.42 -11.19 -9.60
C HIS A 133 0.57 -12.10 -10.82
N THR A 134 1.42 -11.68 -11.75
CA THR A 134 1.77 -12.44 -12.94
C THR A 134 3.21 -12.94 -12.79
N PRO A 135 3.53 -14.17 -13.23
CA PRO A 135 4.90 -14.66 -13.20
C PRO A 135 5.88 -13.74 -13.93
N TYR A 136 7.09 -13.66 -13.40
CA TYR A 136 8.22 -12.91 -13.94
C TYR A 136 9.41 -13.84 -14.17
N GLU A 137 9.89 -13.87 -15.42
CA GLU A 137 10.95 -14.77 -15.89
C GLU A 137 12.36 -14.38 -15.45
N GLY A 138 12.53 -13.21 -14.82
CA GLY A 138 13.82 -12.80 -14.26
C GLY A 138 13.99 -13.18 -12.80
N ARG A 139 15.18 -12.88 -12.27
CA ARG A 139 15.53 -13.13 -10.87
C ARG A 139 14.90 -12.06 -9.96
N LEU A 140 14.36 -12.50 -8.83
CA LEU A 140 13.90 -11.63 -7.74
C LEU A 140 14.83 -11.76 -6.53
N HIS A 141 15.23 -10.62 -5.97
CA HIS A 141 15.81 -10.53 -4.62
C HIS A 141 14.73 -10.07 -3.64
N LEU A 142 14.31 -10.96 -2.75
CA LEU A 142 13.36 -10.66 -1.67
C LEU A 142 14.14 -10.31 -0.41
N LEU A 143 13.96 -9.09 0.07
CA LEU A 143 14.42 -8.61 1.36
C LEU A 143 13.25 -8.78 2.34
N ALA A 144 13.41 -9.61 3.37
CA ALA A 144 12.38 -9.89 4.36
C ALA A 144 12.85 -9.43 5.75
N GLY A 145 12.15 -8.43 6.28
CA GLY A 145 12.27 -7.92 7.65
C GLY A 145 11.80 -8.94 8.69
N ASP A 146 12.01 -8.62 9.96
CA ASP A 146 11.69 -9.54 11.05
C ASP A 146 10.17 -9.74 11.21
N ASP A 147 9.35 -8.70 11.04
CA ASP A 147 7.88 -8.81 11.14
C ASP A 147 7.28 -9.71 10.05
N VAL A 148 7.74 -9.58 8.80
CA VAL A 148 7.30 -10.45 7.70
C VAL A 148 7.74 -11.88 7.95
N ALA A 149 8.93 -12.08 8.48
CA ALA A 149 9.43 -13.41 8.82
C ALA A 149 8.73 -14.03 10.02
N ALA A 150 8.23 -13.23 10.95
CA ALA A 150 7.38 -13.66 12.05
C ALA A 150 5.91 -13.89 11.64
N GLY A 151 5.50 -13.40 10.46
CA GLY A 151 4.11 -13.43 10.01
C GLY A 151 3.22 -12.39 10.71
N GLU A 152 3.84 -11.38 11.33
CA GLU A 152 3.19 -10.37 12.15
C GLU A 152 2.83 -9.10 11.36
N HIS A 153 3.37 -8.94 10.15
CA HIS A 153 3.12 -7.77 9.31
C HIS A 153 1.86 -7.88 8.44
N GLU A 154 1.17 -6.77 8.14
CA GLU A 154 -0.07 -6.76 7.32
C GLU A 154 0.08 -7.45 5.94
N VAL A 155 1.27 -7.37 5.34
CA VAL A 155 1.56 -7.98 4.03
C VAL A 155 1.65 -9.50 4.08
N ALA A 156 1.89 -10.07 5.27
CA ALA A 156 2.07 -11.49 5.54
C ALA A 156 1.12 -12.02 6.62
N GLU A 157 0.19 -11.20 7.13
CA GLU A 157 -0.71 -11.55 8.22
C GLU A 157 -1.46 -12.86 7.91
N GLY A 158 -1.43 -13.80 8.85
CA GLY A 158 -2.07 -15.11 8.71
C GLY A 158 -1.38 -16.07 7.73
N VAL A 159 -0.22 -15.72 7.17
CA VAL A 159 0.56 -16.53 6.24
C VAL A 159 1.92 -16.83 6.85
N SER A 160 2.31 -18.11 6.86
CA SER A 160 3.64 -18.49 7.36
C SER A 160 4.73 -17.92 6.45
N PHE A 161 5.92 -17.67 6.99
CA PHE A 161 7.05 -17.22 6.17
C PHE A 161 7.42 -18.22 5.06
N GLU A 162 7.23 -19.51 5.32
CA GLU A 162 7.41 -20.57 4.31
C GLU A 162 6.43 -20.41 3.15
N ASP A 163 5.13 -20.27 3.44
CA ASP A 163 4.09 -20.09 2.42
C ASP A 163 4.28 -18.77 1.65
N PHE A 164 4.64 -17.70 2.37
CA PHE A 164 4.92 -16.40 1.78
C PHE A 164 6.07 -16.48 0.76
N THR A 165 7.20 -17.09 1.14
CA THR A 165 8.35 -17.23 0.23
C THR A 165 8.10 -18.27 -0.87
N ALA A 166 7.31 -19.31 -0.60
CA ALA A 166 6.90 -20.29 -1.60
C ALA A 166 6.09 -19.61 -2.72
N ARG A 167 5.13 -18.75 -2.35
CA ARG A 167 4.34 -18.01 -3.32
C ARG A 167 5.18 -17.05 -4.16
N TRP A 168 6.15 -16.35 -3.58
CA TRP A 168 7.11 -15.55 -4.34
C TRP A 168 8.01 -16.39 -5.27
N ARG A 169 8.32 -17.63 -4.90
CA ARG A 169 9.10 -18.56 -5.73
C ARG A 169 8.32 -19.02 -6.96
N GLU A 170 7.01 -19.21 -6.84
CA GLU A 170 6.14 -19.49 -7.98
C GLU A 170 6.08 -18.32 -8.97
N LEU A 171 6.06 -17.10 -8.46
CA LEU A 171 5.99 -15.88 -9.26
C LEU A 171 7.34 -15.55 -9.93
N ALA A 172 8.47 -15.75 -9.25
CA ALA A 172 9.80 -15.46 -9.79
C ALA A 172 10.40 -16.70 -10.49
N THR A 173 9.93 -17.01 -11.69
CA THR A 173 10.32 -18.21 -12.43
C THR A 173 11.79 -18.19 -12.89
N GLY A 174 12.42 -17.02 -12.96
CA GLY A 174 13.87 -16.85 -13.17
C GLY A 174 14.73 -17.08 -11.93
N GLY A 175 14.10 -17.34 -10.78
CA GLY A 175 14.74 -17.66 -9.51
C GLY A 175 14.52 -16.61 -8.42
N LEU A 176 14.32 -17.11 -7.19
CA LEU A 176 14.16 -16.29 -5.98
C LEU A 176 15.42 -16.38 -5.12
N THR A 177 15.93 -15.23 -4.68
CA THR A 177 16.98 -15.12 -3.64
C THR A 177 16.39 -14.37 -2.45
N VAL A 178 16.33 -15.02 -1.29
CA VAL A 178 15.77 -14.43 -0.06
C VAL A 178 16.90 -13.94 0.84
N HIS A 179 16.80 -12.72 1.33
CA HIS A 179 17.71 -12.10 2.28
C HIS A 179 16.92 -11.70 3.53
N ARG A 180 17.44 -12.07 4.71
CA ARG A 180 16.91 -11.58 5.98
C ARG A 180 17.57 -10.26 6.33
N VAL A 181 16.75 -9.27 6.67
CA VAL A 181 17.19 -7.95 7.14
C VAL A 181 16.58 -7.73 8.52
N GLY A 182 17.33 -7.11 9.42
CA GLY A 182 16.84 -6.85 10.78
C GLY A 182 15.88 -5.67 10.79
N GLY A 183 15.00 -5.62 11.78
CA GLY A 183 14.07 -4.50 11.97
C GLY A 183 12.64 -4.83 11.59
N ASN A 184 11.76 -3.86 11.85
CA ASN A 184 10.34 -3.97 11.59
C ASN A 184 9.99 -3.34 10.24
N HIS A 185 8.74 -3.50 9.79
CA HIS A 185 8.34 -3.05 8.46
C HIS A 185 8.57 -1.55 8.19
N LEU A 186 8.56 -0.73 9.24
CA LEU A 186 8.74 0.72 9.18
C LEU A 186 10.19 1.18 9.36
N GLY A 187 11.12 0.29 9.73
CA GLY A 187 12.45 0.66 10.23
C GLY A 187 13.57 -0.32 9.90
N VAL A 188 13.44 -1.07 8.80
CA VAL A 188 14.49 -1.96 8.23
C VAL A 188 15.84 -1.24 8.06
#